data_AF-A0A7G7T339-F1
#
_entry.id   AF-A0A7G7T339-F1
#
_cell.length_a   1.000
_cell.length_b   1.000
_cell.length_c   1.000
_cell.angle_alpha   90.00
_cell.angle_beta   90.00
_cell.angle_gamma   90.00
#
_symmetry.space_group_name_H-M   'P 1'
#
loop_
_entity.id
_entity.type
_entity.pdbx_description
1 polymer ?
#
loop_
_entity_poly.entity_id
_entity_poly.type
_entity_poly.pdbx_seq_one_letter_code
_entity_poly.pdbx_strand_id
1 'polypeptide(L)'
;MLNAYGLRRALRYGNSGSVISMMKELPEKLASAKRTIIVIDKQAASEIDEIEKSSNILEQIGLIALQLRIANTRLKPDELSLSLLDILSSMPYIGRIYSGNSLVSDTQISIQKTILGLQRLRASLLAFHSHYSHRNYGDNDLFKPSQLHPKRVVELIDAAALVVESSIQISIEQKKIINNYINEAKSEAASKYPSWSKIVGILMIVAAITSGVADAKSAAQNIHDAIRYIIEVSSDSPLLGNERLRLDYDASEKPAGRTV
;
A
#
# COMPACT_ATOMS: atom_id res chain seq x y z
N MET A 1 42.79 -13.92 -17.62
CA MET A 1 43.30 -14.45 -16.33
C MET A 1 42.88 -13.65 -15.09
N LEU A 2 42.49 -12.37 -15.17
CA LEU A 2 42.00 -11.59 -14.01
C LEU A 2 40.69 -12.13 -13.38
N ASN A 3 39.81 -12.77 -14.16
CA ASN A 3 38.48 -13.20 -13.68
C ASN A 3 38.54 -14.29 -12.60
N ALA A 4 39.43 -15.28 -12.74
CA ALA A 4 39.54 -16.38 -11.78
C ALA A 4 40.15 -15.93 -10.43
N TYR A 5 41.06 -14.95 -10.45
CA TYR A 5 41.71 -14.43 -9.25
C TYR A 5 40.76 -13.51 -8.45
N GLY A 6 39.98 -12.68 -9.15
CA GLY A 6 38.94 -11.84 -8.53
C GLY A 6 37.83 -12.66 -7.87
N LEU A 7 37.32 -13.70 -8.55
CA LEU A 7 36.30 -14.62 -8.00
C LEU A 7 36.81 -15.39 -6.76
N ARG A 8 38.06 -15.86 -6.78
CA ARG A 8 38.68 -16.52 -5.61
C ARG A 8 38.86 -15.57 -4.43
N ARG A 9 39.19 -14.29 -4.69
CA ARG A 9 39.26 -13.26 -3.63
C ARG A 9 37.87 -12.94 -3.08
N ALA A 10 36.84 -12.88 -3.92
CA ALA A 10 35.45 -12.69 -3.50
C ALA A 10 34.96 -13.82 -2.59
N LEU A 11 35.34 -15.08 -2.86
CA LEU A 11 35.00 -16.23 -2.03
C LEU A 11 35.65 -16.22 -0.64
N ARG A 12 36.76 -15.49 -0.45
CA ARG A 12 37.46 -15.36 0.84
C ARG A 12 36.81 -14.34 1.78
N TYR A 13 35.90 -13.49 1.31
CA TYR A 13 35.06 -12.71 2.20
C TYR A 13 34.06 -13.66 2.86
N GLY A 14 34.07 -13.73 4.18
CA GLY A 14 33.46 -14.81 5.00
C GLY A 14 31.96 -15.07 4.83
N ASN A 15 31.26 -14.33 3.96
CA ASN A 15 29.82 -14.46 3.70
C ASN A 15 29.47 -14.93 2.27
N SER A 16 30.41 -15.51 1.52
CA SER A 16 30.17 -15.94 0.14
C SER A 16 29.00 -16.92 -0.03
N GLY A 17 28.78 -17.82 0.93
CA GLY A 17 27.61 -18.71 0.95
C GLY A 17 26.28 -17.97 1.09
N SER A 18 26.22 -16.96 1.96
CA SER A 18 25.04 -16.10 2.14
C SER A 18 24.74 -15.30 0.86
N VAL A 19 25.77 -14.74 0.21
CA VAL A 19 25.60 -13.99 -1.05
C VAL A 19 25.07 -14.90 -2.17
N ILE A 20 25.58 -16.12 -2.29
CA ILE A 20 25.07 -17.10 -3.27
C ILE A 20 23.61 -17.45 -2.97
N SER A 21 23.24 -17.62 -1.70
CA SER A 21 21.83 -17.88 -1.32
C SER A 21 20.91 -16.70 -1.65
N MET A 22 21.32 -15.46 -1.39
CA MET A 22 20.55 -14.27 -1.74
C MET A 22 20.37 -14.11 -3.25
N MET A 23 21.42 -14.42 -4.04
CA MET A 23 21.32 -14.42 -5.50
C MET A 23 20.35 -15.48 -6.03
N LYS A 24 20.20 -16.62 -5.33
CA LYS A 24 19.23 -17.68 -5.68
C LYS A 24 17.79 -17.27 -5.39
N GLU A 25 17.55 -16.59 -4.27
CA GLU A 25 16.20 -16.16 -3.87
C GLU A 25 15.72 -14.92 -4.65
N LEU A 26 16.62 -14.18 -5.28
CA LEU A 26 16.31 -12.91 -5.94
C LEU A 26 15.20 -13.03 -7.02
N PRO A 27 15.20 -14.02 -7.94
CA PRO A 27 14.16 -14.13 -8.95
C PRO A 27 12.77 -14.36 -8.33
N GLU A 28 12.69 -15.19 -7.29
CA GLU A 28 11.45 -15.49 -6.59
C GLU A 28 10.94 -14.27 -5.81
N LYS A 29 11.82 -13.60 -5.07
CA LYS A 29 11.49 -12.36 -4.35
C LYS A 29 11.06 -11.25 -5.29
N LEU A 30 11.73 -11.10 -6.44
CA LEU A 30 11.35 -10.12 -7.46
C LEU A 30 9.99 -10.45 -8.08
N ALA A 31 9.75 -11.72 -8.42
CA ALA A 31 8.46 -12.16 -8.96
C ALA A 31 7.31 -11.93 -7.96
N SER A 32 7.53 -12.25 -6.69
CA SER A 32 6.57 -11.98 -5.61
C SER A 32 6.31 -10.49 -5.47
N ALA A 33 7.35 -9.64 -5.44
CA ALA A 33 7.21 -8.20 -5.35
C ALA A 33 6.41 -7.65 -6.55
N LYS A 34 6.71 -8.10 -7.77
CA LYS A 34 5.99 -7.69 -8.98
C LYS A 34 4.52 -8.05 -8.95
N ARG A 35 4.14 -9.24 -8.47
CA ARG A 35 2.72 -9.61 -8.31
C ARG A 35 1.99 -8.63 -7.40
N THR A 36 2.61 -8.25 -6.28
CA THR A 36 2.05 -7.24 -5.37
C THR A 36 1.96 -5.87 -6.03
N ILE A 37 3.01 -5.45 -6.73
CA ILE A 37 3.07 -4.14 -7.40
C ILE A 37 2.00 -4.05 -8.50
N ILE A 38 1.81 -5.09 -9.32
CA ILE A 38 0.81 -5.11 -10.42
C ILE A 38 -0.62 -4.84 -9.91
N VAL A 39 -0.96 -5.35 -8.72
CA VAL A 39 -2.29 -5.15 -8.12
C VAL A 39 -2.50 -3.70 -7.70
N ILE A 40 -1.43 -3.02 -7.26
CA ILE A 40 -1.46 -1.68 -6.70
C ILE A 40 -1.26 -0.59 -7.77
N ASP A 41 -0.28 -0.80 -8.65
CA ASP A 41 0.16 0.15 -9.67
C ASP A 41 0.75 -0.59 -10.88
N LYS A 42 -0.04 -0.64 -11.96
CA LYS A 42 0.34 -1.29 -13.22
C LYS A 42 1.50 -0.57 -13.93
N GLN A 43 1.64 0.74 -13.75
CA GLN A 43 2.68 1.54 -14.39
C GLN A 43 4.04 1.30 -13.72
N ALA A 44 4.06 1.31 -12.38
CA ALA A 44 5.27 0.96 -11.63
C ALA A 44 5.73 -0.49 -11.94
N ALA A 45 4.78 -1.41 -12.13
CA ALA A 45 5.09 -2.77 -12.55
C ALA A 45 5.74 -2.83 -13.94
N SER A 46 5.26 -2.06 -14.92
CA SER A 46 5.86 -2.04 -16.26
C SER A 46 7.26 -1.46 -16.27
N GLU A 47 7.51 -0.41 -15.48
CA GLU A 47 8.86 0.18 -15.34
C GLU A 47 9.87 -0.82 -14.76
N ILE A 48 9.46 -1.58 -13.75
CA ILE A 48 10.29 -2.65 -13.17
C ILE A 48 10.55 -3.77 -14.21
N ASP A 49 9.55 -4.13 -15.00
CA ASP A 49 9.64 -5.10 -16.08
C ASP A 49 10.65 -4.67 -17.16
N GLU A 50 10.62 -3.39 -17.55
CA GLU A 50 11.54 -2.82 -18.54
C GLU A 50 12.97 -2.75 -18.01
N ILE A 51 13.16 -2.38 -16.73
CA ILE A 51 14.47 -2.39 -16.09
C ILE A 51 15.03 -3.82 -16.08
N GLU A 52 14.23 -4.82 -15.71
CA GLU A 52 14.63 -6.24 -15.70
C GLU A 52 15.06 -6.72 -17.09
N LYS A 53 14.24 -6.47 -18.12
CA LYS A 53 14.47 -6.91 -19.51
C LYS A 53 15.64 -6.18 -20.17
N SER A 54 15.77 -4.87 -20.00
CA SER A 54 16.82 -4.07 -20.65
C SER A 54 18.23 -4.41 -20.16
N SER A 55 18.33 -4.85 -18.91
CA SER A 55 19.60 -5.10 -18.24
C SER A 55 19.96 -6.57 -18.11
N ASN A 56 19.06 -7.50 -18.42
CA ASN A 56 19.22 -8.95 -18.21
C ASN A 56 19.75 -9.26 -16.79
N ILE A 57 19.27 -8.53 -15.77
CA ILE A 57 19.77 -8.65 -14.39
C ILE A 57 19.70 -10.08 -13.89
N LEU A 58 18.58 -10.77 -14.10
CA LEU A 58 18.39 -12.14 -13.59
C LEU A 58 19.34 -13.13 -14.25
N GLU A 59 19.56 -13.00 -15.56
CA GLU A 59 20.51 -13.83 -16.31
C GLU A 59 21.95 -13.58 -15.82
N GLN A 60 22.36 -12.32 -15.71
CA GLN A 60 23.70 -11.96 -15.29
C GLN A 60 23.98 -12.38 -13.84
N ILE A 61 23.01 -12.24 -12.94
CA ILE A 61 23.13 -12.70 -11.55
C ILE A 61 23.18 -14.23 -11.46
N GLY A 62 22.39 -14.94 -12.26
CA GLY A 62 22.45 -16.40 -12.36
C GLY A 62 23.83 -16.88 -12.83
N LEU A 63 24.40 -16.23 -13.85
CA LEU A 63 25.74 -16.53 -14.36
C LEU A 63 26.84 -16.22 -13.33
N ILE A 64 26.73 -15.10 -12.59
CA ILE A 64 27.68 -14.75 -11.52
C ILE A 64 27.61 -15.77 -10.38
N ALA A 65 26.40 -16.18 -9.96
CA ALA A 65 26.21 -17.19 -8.93
C ALA A 65 26.79 -18.55 -9.35
N LEU A 66 26.60 -18.94 -10.61
CA LEU A 66 27.19 -20.14 -11.20
C LEU A 66 28.72 -20.09 -11.19
N GLN A 67 29.31 -18.98 -11.65
CA GLN A 67 30.77 -18.79 -11.67
C GLN A 67 31.38 -18.82 -10.27
N LEU A 68 30.73 -18.18 -9.29
CA LEU A 68 31.15 -18.23 -7.88
C LEU A 68 31.06 -19.66 -7.33
N ARG A 69 30.01 -20.41 -7.68
CA ARG A 69 29.84 -21.80 -7.23
C ARG A 69 30.85 -22.75 -7.88
N ILE A 70 31.12 -22.62 -9.18
CA ILE A 70 32.18 -23.39 -9.88
C ILE A 70 33.56 -23.05 -9.29
N ALA A 71 33.82 -21.78 -8.98
CA ALA A 71 35.05 -21.37 -8.33
C ALA A 71 35.16 -21.93 -6.89
N ASN A 72 34.03 -22.09 -6.18
CA ASN A 72 33.97 -22.67 -4.85
C ASN A 72 34.09 -24.20 -4.86
N THR A 73 33.49 -24.91 -5.82
CA THR A 73 33.60 -26.38 -5.96
C THR A 73 34.98 -26.80 -6.49
N ARG A 74 35.64 -25.96 -7.29
CA ARG A 74 37.07 -26.16 -7.62
C ARG A 74 38.00 -26.05 -6.40
N LEU A 75 37.52 -25.51 -5.27
CA LEU A 75 38.24 -25.47 -4.00
C LEU A 75 37.84 -26.60 -3.04
N LYS A 76 36.72 -27.31 -3.28
CA LYS A 76 36.19 -28.43 -2.48
C LYS A 76 35.56 -29.49 -3.40
N PRO A 77 36.28 -30.58 -3.75
CA PRO A 77 35.89 -31.48 -4.85
C PRO A 77 34.65 -32.37 -4.64
N ASP A 78 34.06 -32.47 -3.45
CA ASP A 78 33.19 -33.63 -3.12
C ASP A 78 31.67 -33.49 -3.34
N GLU A 79 31.14 -32.35 -3.80
CA GLU A 79 29.68 -32.17 -3.87
C GLU A 79 29.19 -31.51 -5.18
N LEU A 80 29.20 -32.28 -6.26
CA LEU A 80 28.39 -31.97 -7.46
C LEU A 80 26.95 -32.46 -7.24
N SER A 81 26.17 -31.74 -6.42
CA SER A 81 24.78 -32.09 -6.17
C SER A 81 23.85 -31.59 -7.30
N LEU A 82 22.93 -32.48 -7.70
CA LEU A 82 21.87 -32.40 -8.72
C LEU A 82 21.02 -31.10 -8.72
N SER A 83 21.15 -30.26 -7.69
CA SER A 83 20.53 -28.93 -7.53
C SER A 83 20.79 -27.92 -8.66
N LEU A 84 21.67 -28.21 -9.61
CA LEU A 84 22.00 -27.34 -10.75
C LEU A 84 20.97 -27.42 -11.88
N LEU A 85 20.38 -28.60 -12.11
CA LEU A 85 19.34 -28.77 -13.12
C LEU A 85 18.05 -28.04 -12.69
N ASP A 86 17.72 -28.10 -11.41
CA ASP A 86 16.51 -27.47 -10.86
C ASP A 86 16.49 -25.94 -11.03
N ILE A 87 17.65 -25.27 -10.88
CA ILE A 87 17.78 -23.81 -11.02
C ILE A 87 17.59 -23.36 -12.48
N LEU A 88 18.04 -24.18 -13.43
CA LEU A 88 18.00 -23.87 -14.85
C LEU A 88 16.66 -24.26 -15.48
N SER A 89 16.03 -25.31 -14.98
CA SER A 89 14.68 -25.72 -15.39
C SER A 89 13.57 -24.88 -14.78
N SER A 90 13.80 -24.24 -13.63
CA SER A 90 12.80 -23.36 -12.99
C SER A 90 12.69 -21.97 -13.63
N MET A 91 13.60 -21.61 -14.55
CA MET A 91 13.53 -20.34 -15.28
C MET A 91 12.78 -20.53 -16.61
N PRO A 92 11.61 -19.88 -16.81
CA PRO A 92 10.72 -20.13 -17.95
C PRO A 92 11.32 -19.78 -19.33
N TYR A 93 12.48 -19.11 -19.38
CA TYR A 93 13.12 -18.67 -20.62
C TYR A 93 14.40 -19.42 -20.99
N ILE A 94 15.00 -20.21 -20.08
CA ILE A 94 16.29 -20.87 -20.34
C ILE A 94 16.11 -22.25 -20.99
N GLY A 95 14.93 -22.87 -20.84
CA GLY A 95 14.61 -24.16 -21.46
C GLY A 95 14.74 -24.20 -23.00
N ARG A 96 14.80 -23.04 -23.68
CA ARG A 96 14.99 -22.96 -25.14
C ARG A 96 16.45 -22.87 -25.62
N ILE A 97 17.43 -22.70 -24.74
CA ILE A 97 18.83 -22.39 -25.14
C ILE A 97 19.79 -23.58 -24.88
N TYR A 98 19.33 -24.65 -24.21
CA TYR A 98 20.19 -25.78 -23.82
C TYR A 98 20.54 -26.80 -24.92
N SER A 99 20.29 -26.52 -26.20
CA SER A 99 20.56 -27.48 -27.29
C SER A 99 21.83 -27.20 -28.13
N GLY A 100 22.75 -26.33 -27.73
CA GLY A 100 23.95 -26.12 -28.54
C GLY A 100 25.11 -25.37 -27.85
N ASN A 101 26.18 -26.14 -27.56
CA ASN A 101 27.59 -25.77 -27.47
C ASN A 101 28.07 -24.56 -26.62
N SER A 102 29.07 -24.85 -25.77
CA SER A 102 29.95 -23.93 -25.03
C SER A 102 29.29 -22.97 -24.02
N LEU A 103 29.04 -23.47 -22.81
CA LEU A 103 28.45 -22.72 -21.69
C LEU A 103 29.40 -21.69 -21.02
N VAL A 104 30.66 -21.52 -21.46
CA VAL A 104 31.66 -20.74 -20.67
C VAL A 104 32.60 -19.84 -21.49
N SER A 105 32.70 -19.94 -22.82
CA SER A 105 33.76 -19.20 -23.54
C SER A 105 33.45 -17.75 -23.91
N ASP A 106 32.21 -17.36 -24.22
CA ASP A 106 31.98 -16.09 -24.94
C ASP A 106 30.95 -15.11 -24.35
N THR A 107 30.24 -15.44 -23.26
CA THR A 107 29.34 -14.47 -22.64
C THR A 107 30.12 -13.51 -21.74
N GLN A 108 30.48 -12.34 -22.26
CA GLN A 108 31.03 -11.24 -21.46
C GLN A 108 29.98 -10.79 -20.43
N ILE A 109 30.12 -11.28 -19.20
CA ILE A 109 29.36 -10.77 -18.06
C ILE A 109 29.83 -9.35 -17.80
N SER A 110 29.03 -8.37 -18.24
CA SER A 110 29.28 -6.98 -17.88
C SER A 110 28.81 -6.74 -16.45
N ILE A 111 29.71 -7.00 -15.48
CA ILE A 111 29.49 -6.73 -14.05
C ILE A 111 28.99 -5.30 -13.83
N GLN A 112 29.51 -4.34 -14.61
CA GLN A 112 29.10 -2.94 -14.56
C GLN A 112 27.62 -2.78 -14.95
N LYS A 113 27.16 -3.45 -16.02
CA LYS A 113 25.76 -3.42 -16.44
C LYS A 113 24.85 -4.06 -15.38
N THR A 114 25.28 -5.15 -14.76
CA THR A 114 24.53 -5.81 -13.68
C THR A 114 24.39 -4.91 -12.45
N ILE A 115 25.48 -4.25 -12.04
CA ILE A 115 25.48 -3.34 -10.88
C ILE A 115 24.57 -2.15 -11.15
N LEU A 116 24.68 -1.51 -12.32
CA LEU A 116 23.83 -0.39 -12.71
C LEU A 116 22.35 -0.80 -12.80
N GLY A 117 22.07 -1.98 -13.34
CA GLY A 117 20.73 -2.55 -13.38
C GLY A 117 20.14 -2.77 -11.97
N LEU A 118 20.91 -3.39 -11.07
CA LEU A 118 20.51 -3.59 -9.67
C LEU A 118 20.27 -2.28 -8.93
N GLN A 119 21.10 -1.26 -9.17
CA GLN A 119 20.92 0.07 -8.58
C GLN A 119 19.63 0.73 -9.06
N ARG A 120 19.33 0.67 -10.36
CA ARG A 120 18.07 1.19 -10.93
C ARG A 120 16.87 0.43 -10.39
N LEU A 121 16.94 -0.90 -10.35
CA LEU A 121 15.89 -1.75 -9.79
C LEU A 121 15.62 -1.40 -8.33
N ARG A 122 16.67 -1.26 -7.52
CA ARG A 122 16.56 -0.83 -6.12
C ARG A 122 15.93 0.56 -6.00
N ALA A 123 16.33 1.50 -6.85
CA ALA A 123 15.77 2.85 -6.84
C ALA A 123 14.26 2.84 -7.15
N SER A 124 13.82 2.12 -8.19
CA SER A 124 12.40 1.96 -8.50
C SER A 124 11.63 1.28 -7.38
N LEU A 125 12.18 0.21 -6.79
CA LEU A 125 11.54 -0.48 -5.66
C LEU A 125 11.42 0.42 -4.42
N LEU A 126 12.42 1.25 -4.13
CA LEU A 126 12.38 2.21 -3.03
C LEU A 126 11.40 3.35 -3.31
N ALA A 127 11.35 3.86 -4.55
CA ALA A 127 10.39 4.86 -4.96
C ALA A 127 8.94 4.33 -4.84
N PHE A 128 8.70 3.11 -5.30
CA PHE A 128 7.43 2.41 -5.13
C PHE A 128 7.09 2.21 -3.64
N HIS A 129 8.06 1.72 -2.85
CA HIS A 129 7.85 1.53 -1.42
C HIS A 129 7.52 2.83 -0.70
N SER A 130 8.23 3.92 -1.01
CA SER A 130 7.93 5.25 -0.47
C SER A 130 6.53 5.71 -0.90
N HIS A 131 6.20 5.62 -2.19
CA HIS A 131 4.87 6.00 -2.67
C HIS A 131 3.75 5.16 -2.03
N TYR A 132 4.02 3.88 -1.76
CA TYR A 132 3.06 2.99 -1.12
C TYR A 132 3.00 3.19 0.40
N SER A 133 4.13 3.42 1.08
CA SER A 133 4.16 3.70 2.51
C SER A 133 3.44 5.01 2.82
N HIS A 134 3.58 6.03 1.96
CA HIS A 134 2.79 7.26 2.06
C HIS A 134 1.29 7.05 1.78
N ARG A 135 0.91 6.03 1.01
CA ARG A 135 -0.50 5.62 0.84
C ARG A 135 -1.05 4.91 2.08
N ASN A 136 -0.28 4.03 2.72
CA ASN A 136 -0.68 3.38 3.97
C ASN A 136 -0.61 4.32 5.18
N TYR A 137 0.17 5.40 5.13
CA TYR A 137 0.08 6.51 6.09
C TYR A 137 -1.19 7.37 5.92
N GLY A 138 -2.03 7.08 4.91
CA GLY A 138 -3.40 7.59 4.84
C GLY A 138 -4.34 6.91 5.84
N ASP A 139 -4.00 5.71 6.34
CA ASP A 139 -4.47 5.21 7.64
C ASP A 139 -3.65 5.95 8.70
N ASN A 140 -4.12 7.11 9.16
CA ASN A 140 -3.69 7.57 10.47
C ASN A 140 -4.14 6.51 11.48
N ASP A 141 -3.31 6.16 12.47
CA ASP A 141 -3.69 5.24 13.57
C ASP A 141 -5.02 5.63 14.26
N LEU A 142 -5.47 6.87 14.09
CA LEU A 142 -6.73 7.41 14.59
C LEU A 142 -7.95 7.21 13.65
N PHE A 143 -7.74 7.13 12.33
CA PHE A 143 -8.82 7.09 11.34
C PHE A 143 -8.57 6.04 10.26
N LYS A 144 -9.32 4.93 10.27
CA LYS A 144 -9.31 3.90 9.22
C LYS A 144 -10.27 4.27 8.06
N PRO A 145 -9.78 4.80 6.90
CA PRO A 145 -10.61 5.28 5.81
C PRO A 145 -11.45 4.19 5.13
N SER A 146 -10.99 2.94 5.22
CA SER A 146 -11.53 1.79 4.49
C SER A 146 -12.92 1.35 4.95
N GLN A 147 -13.31 1.69 6.18
CA GLN A 147 -14.61 1.33 6.76
C GLN A 147 -15.66 2.45 6.60
N LEU A 148 -15.23 3.64 6.20
CA LEU A 148 -16.12 4.79 6.07
C LEU A 148 -16.86 4.78 4.74
N HIS A 149 -18.17 5.05 4.80
CA HIS A 149 -19.01 5.21 3.61
C HIS A 149 -19.11 6.70 3.25
N PRO A 150 -18.44 7.18 2.18
CA PRO A 150 -18.40 8.60 1.85
C PRO A 150 -19.77 9.20 1.59
N LYS A 151 -20.68 8.41 0.99
CA LYS A 151 -22.07 8.82 0.73
C LYS A 151 -22.80 9.22 2.02
N ARG A 152 -22.63 8.45 3.09
CA ARG A 152 -23.29 8.72 4.36
C ARG A 152 -22.81 10.01 5.01
N VAL A 153 -21.49 10.27 4.94
CA VAL A 153 -20.92 11.52 5.45
C VAL A 153 -21.42 12.71 4.65
N VAL A 154 -21.48 12.60 3.32
CA VAL A 154 -22.02 13.66 2.45
C VAL A 154 -23.49 13.94 2.75
N GLU A 155 -24.33 12.91 2.99
CA GLU A 155 -25.74 13.09 3.38
C GLU A 155 -25.89 13.92 4.66
N LEU A 156 -25.07 13.63 5.69
CA LEU A 156 -25.10 14.36 6.96
C LEU A 156 -24.62 15.81 6.80
N ILE A 157 -23.60 16.02 5.96
CA ILE A 157 -23.09 17.37 5.62
C ILE A 157 -24.17 18.18 4.87
N ASP A 158 -24.87 17.57 3.92
CA ASP A 158 -25.94 18.21 3.16
C ASP A 158 -27.14 18.56 4.05
N ALA A 159 -27.51 17.67 4.98
CA ALA A 159 -28.54 17.95 5.96
C ALA A 159 -28.16 19.14 6.87
N ALA A 160 -26.90 19.24 7.28
CA ALA A 160 -26.41 20.39 8.05
C ALA A 160 -26.44 21.70 7.24
N ALA A 161 -26.06 21.64 5.96
CA ALA A 161 -26.07 22.80 5.06
C ALA A 161 -27.48 23.40 4.91
N LEU A 162 -28.49 22.55 4.69
CA LEU A 162 -29.89 22.96 4.58
C LEU A 162 -30.38 23.69 5.83
N VAL A 163 -30.01 23.19 7.01
CA VAL A 163 -30.40 23.82 8.29
C VAL A 163 -29.72 25.19 8.44
N VAL A 164 -28.43 25.30 8.11
CA VAL A 164 -27.70 26.59 8.15
C VAL A 164 -28.33 27.61 7.21
N GLU A 165 -28.70 27.23 5.99
CA GLU A 165 -29.34 28.12 5.04
C GLU A 165 -30.70 28.62 5.53
N SER A 166 -31.51 27.73 6.10
CA SER A 166 -32.84 28.03 6.64
C SER A 166 -32.84 28.89 7.92
N SER A 167 -31.70 28.96 8.63
CA SER A 167 -31.62 29.68 9.92
C SER A 167 -31.71 31.20 9.74
N ILE A 168 -32.52 31.88 10.56
CA ILE A 168 -32.71 33.34 10.48
C ILE A 168 -31.64 34.08 11.29
N GLN A 169 -31.11 33.44 12.34
CA GLN A 169 -30.20 34.05 13.30
C GLN A 169 -28.74 34.15 12.82
N ILE A 170 -28.34 33.41 11.78
CA ILE A 170 -26.97 33.45 11.26
C ILE A 170 -26.85 34.61 10.26
N SER A 171 -25.83 35.46 10.44
CA SER A 171 -25.59 36.57 9.51
C SER A 171 -25.25 36.06 8.11
N ILE A 172 -25.55 36.85 7.08
CA ILE A 172 -25.27 36.48 5.68
C ILE A 172 -23.77 36.20 5.47
N GLU A 173 -22.90 36.96 6.14
CA GLU A 173 -21.46 36.76 6.10
C GLU A 173 -21.04 35.43 6.75
N GLN A 174 -21.62 35.08 7.91
CA GLN A 174 -21.37 33.81 8.58
C GLN A 174 -21.87 32.62 7.74
N LYS A 175 -23.06 32.74 7.13
CA LYS A 175 -23.59 31.72 6.22
C LYS A 175 -22.64 31.46 5.06
N LYS A 176 -22.08 32.52 4.47
CA LYS A 176 -21.11 32.40 3.38
C LYS A 176 -19.84 31.67 3.82
N ILE A 177 -19.31 32.00 5.00
CA ILE A 177 -18.13 31.33 5.58
C ILE A 177 -18.42 29.85 5.84
N ILE A 178 -19.55 29.55 6.49
CA ILE A 178 -19.96 28.19 6.80
C ILE A 178 -20.14 27.38 5.51
N ASN A 179 -20.85 27.91 4.51
CA ASN A 179 -21.07 27.22 3.25
C ASN A 179 -19.78 26.97 2.49
N ASN A 180 -18.79 27.86 2.56
CA ASN A 180 -17.46 27.61 1.98
C ASN A 180 -16.78 26.40 2.64
N TYR A 181 -16.80 26.31 3.97
CA TYR A 181 -16.24 25.17 4.71
C TYR A 181 -17.01 23.87 4.43
N ILE A 182 -18.34 23.92 4.43
CA ILE A 182 -19.19 22.77 4.09
C ILE A 182 -18.90 22.27 2.67
N ASN A 183 -18.79 23.17 1.70
CA ASN A 183 -18.47 22.83 0.32
C ASN A 183 -17.06 22.24 0.18
N GLU A 184 -16.08 22.78 0.92
CA GLU A 184 -14.74 22.21 0.96
C GLU A 184 -14.76 20.78 1.51
N ALA A 185 -15.41 20.55 2.65
CA ALA A 185 -15.57 19.23 3.24
C ALA A 185 -16.29 18.24 2.31
N LYS A 186 -17.34 18.69 1.61
CA LYS A 186 -18.07 17.88 0.63
C LYS A 186 -17.20 17.51 -0.56
N SER A 187 -16.41 18.46 -1.08
CA SER A 187 -15.49 18.22 -2.20
C SER A 187 -14.37 17.24 -1.82
N GLU A 188 -13.86 17.34 -0.60
CA GLU A 188 -12.83 16.46 -0.05
C GLU A 188 -13.40 15.04 0.15
N ALA A 189 -14.60 14.92 0.72
CA ALA A 189 -15.29 13.65 0.93
C ALA A 189 -15.67 12.94 -0.38
N ALA A 190 -15.95 13.70 -1.45
CA ALA A 190 -16.25 13.16 -2.78
C ALA A 190 -14.99 12.82 -3.62
N SER A 191 -13.80 13.19 -3.14
CA SER A 191 -12.56 12.93 -3.85
C SER A 191 -12.27 11.42 -3.91
N LYS A 192 -11.41 11.01 -4.86
CA LYS A 192 -10.99 9.61 -4.99
C LYS A 192 -10.25 9.10 -3.75
N TYR A 193 -9.66 10.01 -2.96
CA TYR A 193 -8.86 9.72 -1.76
C TYR A 193 -9.15 10.77 -0.67
N PRO A 194 -10.27 10.64 0.07
CA PRO A 194 -10.67 11.64 1.05
C PRO A 194 -9.73 11.68 2.26
N SER A 195 -9.30 12.87 2.67
CA SER A 195 -8.58 13.08 3.93
C SER A 195 -9.56 13.26 5.10
N TRP A 196 -9.82 12.18 5.84
CA TRP A 196 -10.80 12.21 6.94
C TRP A 196 -10.43 13.14 8.09
N SER A 197 -9.14 13.29 8.41
CA SER A 197 -8.68 14.25 9.42
C SER A 197 -8.98 15.70 9.02
N LYS A 198 -8.81 16.02 7.73
CA LYS A 198 -9.15 17.33 7.17
C LYS A 198 -10.66 17.56 7.21
N ILE A 199 -11.45 16.56 6.82
CA ILE A 199 -12.92 16.63 6.86
C ILE A 199 -13.40 16.86 8.32
N VAL A 200 -12.93 16.08 9.28
CA VAL A 200 -13.28 16.24 10.70
C VAL A 200 -12.88 17.62 11.23
N GLY A 201 -11.68 18.10 10.89
CA GLY A 201 -11.22 19.43 11.28
C GLY A 201 -12.12 20.55 10.74
N ILE A 202 -12.51 20.48 9.46
CA ILE A 202 -13.45 21.44 8.86
C ILE A 202 -14.81 21.36 9.56
N LEU A 203 -15.34 20.17 9.77
CA LEU A 203 -16.62 19.97 10.45
C LEU A 203 -16.60 20.48 11.90
N MET A 204 -15.50 20.32 12.62
CA MET A 204 -15.34 20.90 13.96
C MET A 204 -15.42 22.42 13.96
N ILE A 205 -14.83 23.09 12.95
CA ILE A 205 -14.92 24.55 12.80
C ILE A 205 -16.39 24.94 12.59
N VAL A 206 -17.10 24.24 11.70
CA VAL A 206 -18.53 24.53 11.44
C VAL A 206 -19.39 24.26 12.68
N ALA A 207 -19.14 23.17 13.41
CA ALA A 207 -19.81 22.88 14.67
C ALA A 207 -19.57 23.98 15.72
N ALA A 208 -18.33 24.47 15.85
CA ALA A 208 -18.00 25.55 16.78
C ALA A 208 -18.78 26.83 16.45
N ILE A 209 -18.85 27.22 15.18
CA ILE A 209 -19.58 28.42 14.74
C ILE A 209 -21.09 28.24 14.96
N THR A 210 -21.64 27.07 14.61
CA THR A 210 -23.09 26.82 14.70
C THR A 210 -23.57 26.55 16.12
N SER A 211 -22.72 26.03 17.01
CA SER A 211 -23.07 25.76 18.42
C SER A 211 -23.41 27.03 19.22
N GLY A 212 -22.89 28.18 18.80
CA GLY A 212 -23.20 29.49 19.38
C GLY A 212 -24.56 30.07 18.98
N VAL A 213 -25.30 29.43 18.07
CA VAL A 213 -26.54 29.98 17.50
C VAL A 213 -27.75 29.11 17.90
N ALA A 214 -28.74 29.72 18.55
CA ALA A 214 -29.87 29.00 19.15
C ALA A 214 -30.73 28.23 18.13
N ASP A 215 -30.97 28.83 16.95
CA ASP A 215 -31.73 28.18 15.86
C ASP A 215 -30.92 27.14 15.07
N ALA A 216 -29.60 27.13 15.20
CA ALA A 216 -28.72 26.22 14.45
C ALA A 216 -28.33 24.96 15.23
N LYS A 217 -28.96 24.71 16.39
CA LYS A 217 -28.66 23.53 17.23
C LYS A 217 -28.82 22.21 16.46
N SER A 218 -29.81 22.11 15.57
CA SER A 218 -30.00 20.94 14.72
C SER A 218 -28.87 20.79 13.67
N ALA A 219 -28.31 21.89 13.16
CA ALA A 219 -27.15 21.84 12.27
C ALA A 219 -25.90 21.35 13.02
N ALA A 220 -25.67 21.89 14.22
CA ALA A 220 -24.57 21.46 15.08
C ALA A 220 -24.69 19.98 15.46
N GLN A 221 -25.90 19.48 15.71
CA GLN A 221 -26.17 18.06 15.95
C GLN A 221 -25.85 17.18 14.74
N ASN A 222 -26.33 17.54 13.54
CA ASN A 222 -26.02 16.79 12.31
C ASN A 222 -24.51 16.72 12.03
N ILE A 223 -23.79 17.82 12.29
CA ILE A 223 -22.33 17.87 12.17
C ILE A 223 -21.67 17.00 13.24
N HIS A 224 -22.15 17.04 14.48
CA HIS A 224 -21.67 16.17 15.54
C HIS A 224 -21.91 14.69 15.25
N ASP A 225 -23.05 14.34 14.67
CA ASP A 225 -23.36 12.98 14.26
C ASP A 225 -22.46 12.52 13.10
N ALA A 226 -22.12 13.42 12.16
CA ALA A 226 -21.12 13.14 11.13
C ALA A 226 -19.73 12.89 11.72
N ILE A 227 -19.29 13.72 12.67
CA ILE A 227 -18.01 13.55 13.37
C ILE A 227 -18.01 12.24 14.18
N ARG A 228 -19.09 11.96 14.93
CA ARG A 228 -19.23 10.73 15.72
C ARG A 228 -19.20 9.50 14.82
N TYR A 229 -19.95 9.51 13.72
CA TYR A 229 -19.93 8.40 12.75
C TYR A 229 -18.52 8.15 12.22
N ILE A 230 -17.81 9.23 11.86
CA ILE A 230 -16.42 9.10 11.39
C ILE A 230 -15.54 8.47 12.48
N ILE A 231 -15.65 8.91 13.73
CA ILE A 231 -14.82 8.41 14.85
C ILE A 231 -15.19 6.97 15.24
N GLU A 232 -16.48 6.65 15.38
CA GLU A 232 -16.96 5.34 15.82
C GLU A 232 -16.66 4.26 14.78
N VAL A 233 -16.81 4.57 13.50
CA VAL A 233 -16.50 3.62 12.42
C VAL A 233 -15.00 3.54 12.16
N SER A 234 -14.23 4.58 12.49
CA SER A 234 -12.78 4.58 12.28
C SER A 234 -11.98 3.97 13.42
N SER A 235 -12.58 3.83 14.60
CA SER A 235 -11.99 3.22 15.78
C SER A 235 -12.41 1.75 15.85
N ASP A 236 -11.49 0.78 15.85
CA ASP A 236 -11.80 -0.63 16.18
C ASP A 236 -12.30 -0.82 17.63
N SER A 237 -12.50 0.28 18.38
CA SER A 237 -12.98 0.29 19.74
C SER A 237 -14.51 0.33 19.75
N PRO A 238 -15.19 -0.72 20.26
CA PRO A 238 -16.60 -0.65 20.61
C PRO A 238 -16.75 0.18 21.89
N LEU A 239 -16.39 1.46 21.84
CA LEU A 239 -16.64 2.39 22.92
C LEU A 239 -17.90 3.18 22.54
N LEU A 240 -19.04 2.72 23.09
CA LEU A 240 -20.34 3.40 23.18
C LEU A 240 -21.43 3.10 22.12
N GLY A 241 -21.39 1.96 21.42
CA GLY A 241 -22.44 1.60 20.44
C GLY A 241 -23.48 0.55 20.87
N ASN A 242 -23.14 -0.38 21.77
CA ASN A 242 -23.92 -1.63 21.90
C ASN A 242 -24.97 -1.67 23.03
N GLU A 243 -25.12 -0.63 23.86
CA GLU A 243 -26.15 -0.64 24.92
C GLU A 243 -27.43 0.13 24.58
N ARG A 244 -27.44 1.05 23.60
CA ARG A 244 -28.66 1.80 23.26
C ARG A 244 -29.49 1.23 22.12
N LEU A 245 -28.87 0.54 21.16
CA LEU A 245 -29.60 -0.04 20.02
C LEU A 245 -30.30 -1.38 20.35
N ARG A 246 -30.10 -1.94 21.55
CA ARG A 246 -30.78 -3.17 21.99
C ARG A 246 -31.99 -2.94 22.90
N LEU A 247 -32.11 -1.80 23.57
CA LEU A 247 -33.22 -1.55 24.50
C LEU A 247 -34.52 -1.11 23.82
N ASP A 248 -34.47 -0.62 22.59
CA ASP A 248 -35.67 -0.14 21.88
C ASP A 248 -36.34 -1.22 21.00
N TYR A 249 -35.71 -2.38 20.79
CA TYR A 249 -36.30 -3.46 19.98
C TYR A 249 -37.16 -4.43 20.81
N ASP A 250 -36.88 -4.60 22.11
CA ASP A 250 -37.63 -5.52 22.98
C ASP A 250 -38.84 -4.87 23.68
N ALA A 251 -39.04 -3.56 23.54
CA ALA A 251 -40.13 -2.83 24.20
C ALA A 251 -41.44 -2.77 23.39
N SER A 252 -41.47 -3.27 22.14
CA SER A 252 -42.64 -3.11 21.25
C SER A 252 -43.52 -4.37 21.07
N GLU A 253 -43.18 -5.51 21.67
CA GLU A 253 -44.03 -6.72 21.61
C GLU A 253 -44.57 -7.14 23.00
N LYS A 254 -45.51 -6.34 23.52
CA LYS A 254 -46.55 -6.84 24.44
C LYS A 254 -47.93 -6.56 23.84
N PRO A 255 -48.60 -7.56 23.23
CA PRO A 255 -50.02 -7.41 22.94
C PRO A 255 -50.80 -7.44 24.25
N ALA A 256 -51.49 -6.34 24.52
CA ALA A 256 -52.40 -6.19 25.63
C ALA A 256 -53.57 -7.20 25.54
N GLY A 257 -53.86 -7.79 26.70
CA GLY A 257 -55.17 -8.26 27.17
C GLY A 257 -56.21 -8.76 26.17
N ARG A 258 -56.53 -10.05 26.26
CA ARG A 258 -57.84 -10.58 25.89
C ARG A 258 -58.60 -10.89 27.18
N THR A 259 -59.52 -10.01 27.54
CA THR A 259 -60.59 -10.26 28.53
C THR A 259 -61.69 -11.10 27.88
N VAL A 260 -61.98 -12.26 28.46
CA VAL A 260 -63.34 -12.81 28.63
C VAL A 260 -63.36 -13.49 29.98
#